data_AF-A0A959A885-F1
#
_entry.id   AF-A0A959A885-F1
#
_cell.length_a   1.000
_cell.length_b   1.000
_cell.length_c   1.000
_cell.angle_alpha   90.00
_cell.angle_beta   90.00
_cell.angle_gamma   90.00
#
_symmetry.space_group_name_H-M   'P 1'
#
loop_
_entity.id
_entity.type
_entity.pdbx_description
1 polymer ?
#
loop_
_entity_poly.entity_id
_entity_poly.type
_entity_poly.pdbx_seq_one_letter_code
_entity_poly.pdbx_strand_id
1 'polypeptide(L)'
;MRIIPQVLTALFIVLWTLFVFLDYWQKHPSYYLSFTYYQYWGLGLVLLSIGAAVSWLGMKFGQDKQRKFFFNGLSVTALFLLVSMVSVGAAFNALVPSASFNAVRGVKVLLQVGGTAMAVYLVTIASYVLGSLINEFLKVKLSAAMDASLAAIATGMMGLVLGCFLLGTVSLLHGFVLYPCLIVLFFFGRKKALGFLKATLWQPLATDRQLNWVGLGSFYLLVVLLSINFTAVNVPMPAGFDSLTVYANIPSLIGGRHGLVEGYQPYNWSILMSLGYVLFGSTAVSLALSNLGGVLAAFAMYALCRNWLRLDANYSLLAVLVFSLTPSVTIQSSAELKIDLGLLFISLSILLVLLHFLKYSAGEEGGTAPKPVPAKAAAAKKGQAAPTGYAGNIFQASPAIVWMGLMSGFALGIKLTTIYFALALLVALWYGYHGKRGFWAMFLASLFLVLLVKLDDFGGLRQFHLGADVLQWGLLAAALLLFLGAFLSNRPHFQQSIKLSIVYGMFALFTFVPWAAKNYWETRSLSPAALMNGKSAAPAINLQTLENNMPNNGN
;
A
#
# COMPACT_ATOMS: atom_id res chain seq x y z
N MET A 1 40.95 17.73 -3.44
CA MET A 1 40.61 16.66 -4.42
C MET A 1 39.21 16.04 -4.30
N ARG A 2 38.43 16.21 -3.21
CA ARG A 2 37.06 15.63 -3.11
C ARG A 2 35.94 16.42 -3.81
N ILE A 3 36.19 17.68 -4.17
CA ILE A 3 35.19 18.58 -4.78
C ILE A 3 34.94 18.23 -6.26
N ILE A 4 36.00 17.90 -7.02
CA ILE A 4 35.89 17.61 -8.45
C ILE A 4 34.95 16.43 -8.74
N PRO A 5 35.06 15.26 -8.05
CA PRO A 5 34.12 14.17 -8.26
C PRO A 5 32.67 14.52 -7.89
N GLN A 6 32.47 15.35 -6.85
CA GLN A 6 31.13 15.78 -6.43
C GLN A 6 30.48 16.70 -7.46
N VAL A 7 31.24 17.65 -8.00
CA VAL A 7 30.78 18.56 -9.05
C VAL A 7 30.47 17.78 -10.33
N LEU A 8 31.35 16.86 -10.74
CA LEU A 8 31.12 16.00 -11.91
C LEU A 8 29.88 15.12 -11.73
N THR A 9 29.68 14.55 -10.53
CA THR A 9 28.49 13.75 -10.22
C THR A 9 27.22 14.60 -10.26
N ALA A 10 27.25 15.79 -9.66
CA ALA A 10 26.10 16.70 -9.69
C ALA A 10 25.78 17.15 -11.12
N LEU A 11 26.79 17.50 -11.92
CA LEU A 11 26.64 17.87 -13.32
C LEU A 11 26.07 16.71 -14.14
N PHE A 12 26.59 15.49 -13.94
CA PHE A 12 26.05 14.28 -14.57
C PHE A 12 24.58 14.06 -14.19
N ILE A 13 24.22 14.17 -12.92
CA ILE A 13 22.83 14.01 -12.46
C ILE A 13 21.92 15.05 -13.12
N VAL A 14 22.33 16.33 -13.15
CA VAL A 14 21.55 17.40 -13.77
C VAL A 14 21.38 17.17 -15.27
N LEU A 15 22.48 16.89 -15.99
CA LEU A 15 22.43 16.63 -17.44
C LEU A 15 21.62 15.38 -17.76
N TRP A 16 21.78 14.31 -16.99
CA TRP A 16 21.02 13.07 -17.18
C TRP A 16 19.53 13.27 -16.90
N THR A 17 19.19 13.99 -15.83
CA THR A 17 17.80 14.33 -15.52
C THR A 17 17.19 15.18 -16.63
N LEU A 18 17.92 16.17 -17.14
CA LEU A 18 17.48 17.02 -18.24
C LEU A 18 17.29 16.20 -19.53
N PHE A 19 18.24 15.31 -19.85
CA PHE A 19 18.16 14.43 -21.02
C PHE A 19 16.92 13.52 -20.95
N VAL A 20 16.71 12.83 -19.82
CA VAL A 20 15.54 11.97 -19.61
C VAL A 20 14.25 12.78 -19.68
N PHE A 21 14.22 13.98 -19.09
CA PHE A 21 13.06 14.87 -19.14
C PHE A 21 12.74 15.29 -20.59
N LEU A 22 13.75 15.74 -21.34
CA LEU A 22 13.57 16.18 -22.73
C LEU A 22 13.15 15.03 -23.65
N ASP A 23 13.76 13.84 -23.51
CA ASP A 23 13.38 12.64 -24.25
C ASP A 23 11.93 12.22 -23.94
N TYR A 24 11.55 12.25 -22.66
CA TYR A 24 10.18 11.97 -22.25
C TYR A 24 9.21 13.01 -22.81
N TRP A 25 9.51 14.31 -22.70
CA TRP A 25 8.68 15.39 -23.21
C TRP A 25 8.47 15.30 -24.72
N GLN A 26 9.55 15.04 -25.47
CA GLN A 26 9.50 14.85 -26.93
C GLN A 26 8.59 13.68 -27.31
N LYS A 27 8.67 12.56 -26.59
CA LYS A 27 7.87 11.35 -26.86
C LYS A 27 6.40 11.46 -26.45
N HIS A 28 6.04 12.48 -25.67
CA HIS A 28 4.69 12.66 -25.13
C HIS A 28 4.13 14.06 -25.49
N PRO A 29 3.89 14.34 -26.79
CA PRO A 29 3.37 15.63 -27.25
C PRO A 29 1.99 15.98 -26.66
N SER A 30 1.26 14.99 -26.14
CA SER A 30 0.01 15.19 -25.42
C SER A 30 0.15 16.13 -24.23
N TYR A 31 1.30 16.19 -23.55
CA TYR A 31 1.52 17.16 -22.47
C TYR A 31 1.59 18.58 -23.00
N TYR A 32 2.33 18.81 -24.10
CA TYR A 32 2.37 20.12 -24.76
C TYR A 32 0.97 20.57 -25.20
N LEU A 33 0.20 19.66 -25.81
CA LEU A 33 -1.19 19.92 -26.19
C LEU A 33 -2.06 20.21 -24.96
N SER A 34 -1.87 19.47 -23.87
CA SER A 34 -2.63 19.67 -22.62
C SER A 34 -2.38 21.04 -22.00
N PHE A 35 -1.15 21.57 -22.07
CA PHE A 35 -0.85 22.93 -21.63
C PHE A 35 -1.42 23.98 -22.59
N THR A 36 -1.23 23.79 -23.89
CA THR A 36 -1.68 24.74 -24.93
C THR A 36 -3.19 24.89 -24.93
N TYR A 37 -3.91 23.78 -24.77
CA TYR A 37 -5.37 23.73 -24.81
C TYR A 37 -5.99 23.51 -23.43
N TYR A 38 -5.29 23.91 -22.35
CA TYR A 38 -5.81 23.73 -20.99
C TYR A 38 -7.10 24.54 -20.79
N GLN A 39 -8.24 23.85 -20.66
CA GLN A 39 -9.56 24.48 -20.60
C GLN A 39 -9.94 24.99 -19.20
N TYR A 40 -9.17 24.64 -18.17
CA TYR A 40 -9.56 24.80 -16.76
C TYR A 40 -8.72 25.87 -16.03
N TRP A 41 -8.26 26.91 -16.72
CA TRP A 41 -7.52 28.02 -16.11
C TRP A 41 -8.28 28.70 -14.97
N GLY A 42 -9.59 28.90 -15.15
CA GLY A 42 -10.46 29.47 -14.11
C GLY A 42 -10.50 28.61 -12.85
N LEU A 43 -10.60 27.29 -13.00
CA LEU A 43 -10.52 26.35 -11.86
C LEU A 43 -9.15 26.46 -11.17
N GLY A 44 -8.07 26.52 -11.95
CA GLY A 44 -6.71 26.71 -11.44
C GLY A 44 -6.60 27.97 -10.58
N LEU A 45 -7.11 29.11 -11.05
CA LEU A 45 -7.09 30.37 -10.30
C LEU A 45 -7.93 30.32 -9.01
N VAL A 46 -9.11 29.68 -9.05
CA VAL A 46 -9.95 29.50 -7.86
C VAL A 46 -9.22 28.62 -6.83
N LEU A 47 -8.64 27.49 -7.26
CA LEU A 47 -7.89 26.61 -6.38
C LEU A 47 -6.62 27.30 -5.84
N LEU A 48 -5.91 28.10 -6.63
CA LEU A 48 -4.78 28.90 -6.13
C LEU A 48 -5.24 29.92 -5.09
N SER A 49 -6.38 30.57 -5.30
CA SER A 49 -6.94 31.55 -4.37
C SER A 49 -7.35 30.91 -3.04
N ILE A 50 -8.00 29.74 -3.07
CA ILE A 50 -8.30 28.94 -1.88
C ILE A 50 -7.01 28.55 -1.16
N GLY A 51 -6.00 28.08 -1.90
CA GLY A 51 -4.70 27.70 -1.33
C GLY A 51 -3.97 28.86 -0.66
N ALA A 52 -3.98 30.04 -1.28
CA ALA A 52 -3.42 31.26 -0.71
C ALA A 52 -4.15 31.67 0.57
N ALA A 53 -5.49 31.62 0.58
CA ALA A 53 -6.30 31.91 1.75
C ALA A 53 -6.02 30.92 2.90
N VAL A 54 -6.03 29.61 2.63
CA VAL A 54 -5.74 28.56 3.63
C VAL A 54 -4.32 28.71 4.19
N SER A 55 -3.34 28.98 3.34
CA SER A 55 -1.95 29.15 3.76
C SER A 55 -1.77 30.43 4.58
N TRP A 56 -2.39 31.54 4.18
CA TRP A 56 -2.39 32.79 4.95
C TRP A 56 -3.03 32.62 6.32
N LEU A 57 -4.21 31.96 6.38
CA LEU A 57 -4.86 31.61 7.65
C LEU A 57 -3.95 30.72 8.51
N GLY A 58 -3.27 29.74 7.90
CA GLY A 58 -2.34 28.84 8.59
C GLY A 58 -1.13 29.54 9.19
N MET A 59 -0.57 30.52 8.50
CA MET A 59 0.52 31.31 9.06
C MET A 59 0.03 32.31 10.11
N LYS A 60 -1.07 33.02 9.85
CA LYS A 60 -1.60 34.07 10.74
C LYS A 60 -2.07 33.49 12.07
N PHE A 61 -2.81 32.38 12.04
CA PHE A 61 -3.34 31.73 13.23
C PHE A 61 -2.43 30.62 13.77
N GLY A 62 -1.33 30.30 13.08
CA GLY A 62 -0.38 29.25 13.46
C GLY A 62 0.37 29.49 14.76
N GLN A 63 0.37 30.73 15.28
CA GLN A 63 1.06 31.10 16.52
C GLN A 63 0.16 31.13 17.76
N ASP A 64 -1.17 30.97 17.62
CA ASP A 64 -2.13 31.21 18.71
C ASP A 64 -2.85 29.92 19.18
N LYS A 65 -3.44 29.95 20.39
CA LYS A 65 -4.33 28.91 20.93
C LYS A 65 -5.50 28.61 19.99
N GLN A 66 -5.91 29.57 19.15
CA GLN A 66 -6.94 29.42 18.12
C GLN A 66 -6.58 28.44 16.99
N ARG A 67 -5.28 28.09 16.82
CA ARG A 67 -4.82 27.04 15.89
C ARG A 67 -5.56 25.71 16.10
N LYS A 68 -5.97 25.44 17.34
CA LYS A 68 -6.66 24.19 17.71
C LYS A 68 -8.04 24.04 17.06
N PHE A 69 -8.70 25.13 16.71
CA PHE A 69 -10.05 25.09 16.16
C PHE A 69 -10.06 24.94 14.63
N PHE A 70 -9.11 25.58 13.93
CA PHE A 70 -9.10 25.64 12.46
C PHE A 70 -8.22 24.59 11.76
N PHE A 71 -7.31 23.92 12.47
CA PHE A 71 -6.38 22.94 11.87
C PHE A 71 -6.56 21.55 12.47
N ASN A 72 -7.70 20.91 12.17
CA ASN A 72 -8.02 19.54 12.57
C ASN A 72 -8.52 18.74 11.36
N GLY A 73 -8.84 17.46 11.54
CA GLY A 73 -9.33 16.64 10.43
C GLY A 73 -10.66 17.12 9.85
N LEU A 74 -11.57 17.66 10.68
CA LEU A 74 -12.84 18.20 10.19
C LEU A 74 -12.66 19.37 9.24
N SER A 75 -11.72 20.27 9.51
CA SER A 75 -11.42 21.39 8.60
C SER A 75 -10.76 20.91 7.31
N VAL A 76 -9.91 19.88 7.37
CA VAL A 76 -9.36 19.22 6.18
C VAL A 76 -10.46 18.54 5.37
N THR A 77 -11.41 17.85 6.01
CA THR A 77 -12.58 17.26 5.35
C THR A 77 -13.46 18.33 4.71
N ALA A 78 -13.70 19.46 5.38
CA ALA A 78 -14.46 20.57 4.81
C ALA A 78 -13.75 21.17 3.58
N LEU A 79 -12.43 21.34 3.64
CA LEU A 79 -11.63 21.79 2.51
C LEU A 79 -11.68 20.79 1.35
N PHE A 80 -11.55 19.50 1.65
CA PHE A 80 -11.67 18.42 0.67
C PHE A 80 -13.02 18.47 -0.06
N LEU A 81 -14.12 18.56 0.69
CA LEU A 81 -15.46 18.66 0.13
C LEU A 81 -15.68 19.94 -0.68
N LEU A 82 -15.13 21.07 -0.23
CA LEU A 82 -15.16 22.33 -0.96
C LEU A 82 -14.44 22.22 -2.30
N VAL A 83 -13.23 21.65 -2.31
CA VAL A 83 -12.46 21.43 -3.54
C VAL A 83 -13.24 20.52 -4.49
N SER A 84 -13.77 19.39 -4.00
CA SER A 84 -14.62 18.49 -4.80
C SER A 84 -15.79 19.22 -5.45
N MET A 85 -16.54 20.00 -4.67
CA MET A 85 -17.70 20.76 -5.18
C MET A 85 -17.29 21.78 -6.24
N VAL A 86 -16.22 22.54 -6.01
CA VAL A 86 -15.71 23.56 -6.95
C VAL A 86 -15.21 22.90 -8.24
N SER A 87 -14.47 21.80 -8.14
CA SER A 87 -13.97 21.05 -9.29
C SER A 87 -15.11 20.50 -10.15
N VAL A 88 -16.14 19.90 -9.54
CA VAL A 88 -17.33 19.42 -10.28
C VAL A 88 -18.09 20.58 -10.90
N GLY A 89 -18.28 21.69 -10.16
CA GLY A 89 -18.99 22.85 -10.68
C GLY A 89 -18.30 23.49 -11.89
N ALA A 90 -16.96 23.59 -11.84
CA ALA A 90 -16.17 24.09 -12.96
C ALA A 90 -16.24 23.16 -14.18
N ALA A 91 -16.09 21.85 -13.98
CA ALA A 91 -16.21 20.86 -15.05
C ALA A 91 -17.64 20.85 -15.65
N PHE A 92 -18.66 20.94 -14.82
CA PHE A 92 -20.06 20.98 -15.26
C PHE A 92 -20.34 22.19 -16.14
N ASN A 93 -19.93 23.39 -15.72
CA ASN A 93 -20.14 24.60 -16.51
C ASN A 93 -19.35 24.58 -17.84
N ALA A 94 -18.21 23.90 -17.89
CA ALA A 94 -17.42 23.75 -19.12
C ALA A 94 -18.04 22.72 -20.08
N LEU A 95 -18.56 21.61 -19.57
CA LEU A 95 -19.04 20.48 -20.37
C LEU A 95 -20.54 20.55 -20.70
N VAL A 96 -21.33 21.32 -19.93
CA VAL A 96 -22.78 21.44 -20.10
C VAL A 96 -23.18 22.91 -20.22
N PRO A 97 -22.93 23.58 -21.36
CA PRO A 97 -23.15 25.02 -21.51
C PRO A 97 -24.62 25.45 -21.36
N SER A 98 -25.55 24.53 -21.61
CA SER A 98 -27.00 24.76 -21.55
C SER A 98 -27.58 24.77 -20.13
N ALA A 99 -26.77 24.47 -19.10
CA ALA A 99 -27.24 24.43 -17.72
C ALA A 99 -26.23 25.06 -16.77
N SER A 100 -26.72 25.77 -15.74
CA SER A 100 -25.85 26.36 -14.71
C SER A 100 -25.69 25.44 -13.51
N PHE A 101 -24.47 25.37 -12.97
CA PHE A 101 -24.25 24.74 -11.67
C PHE A 101 -24.84 25.63 -10.56
N ASN A 102 -25.85 25.12 -9.85
CA ASN A 102 -26.56 25.86 -8.80
C ASN A 102 -26.33 25.25 -7.40
N ALA A 103 -26.80 25.95 -6.36
CA ALA A 103 -26.61 25.52 -4.98
C ALA A 103 -27.17 24.12 -4.69
N VAL A 104 -28.31 23.75 -5.29
CA VAL A 104 -28.92 22.42 -5.11
C VAL A 104 -28.00 21.32 -5.66
N ARG A 105 -27.40 21.52 -6.83
CA ARG A 105 -26.40 20.59 -7.40
C ARG A 105 -25.14 20.54 -6.53
N GLY A 106 -24.70 21.68 -6.03
CA GLY A 106 -23.59 21.76 -5.06
C GLY A 106 -23.84 20.87 -3.83
N VAL A 107 -25.01 20.99 -3.19
CA VAL A 107 -25.40 20.16 -2.04
C VAL A 107 -25.44 18.67 -2.41
N LYS A 108 -25.96 18.30 -3.58
CA LYS A 108 -25.95 16.90 -4.04
C LYS A 108 -24.54 16.34 -4.17
N VAL A 109 -23.60 17.11 -4.75
CA VAL A 109 -22.19 16.70 -4.84
C VAL A 109 -21.59 16.51 -3.45
N LEU A 110 -21.83 17.46 -2.53
CA LEU A 110 -21.33 17.37 -1.15
C LEU A 110 -21.87 16.13 -0.42
N LEU A 111 -23.17 15.83 -0.56
CA LEU A 111 -23.79 14.67 0.06
C LEU A 111 -23.28 13.35 -0.53
N GLN A 112 -23.10 13.29 -1.85
CA GLN A 112 -22.61 12.09 -2.53
C GLN A 112 -21.15 11.82 -2.17
N VAL A 113 -20.26 12.81 -2.37
CA VAL A 113 -18.83 12.67 -2.07
C VAL A 113 -18.61 12.47 -0.57
N GLY A 114 -19.29 13.24 0.27
CA GLY A 114 -19.23 13.12 1.73
C GLY A 114 -19.77 11.78 2.25
N GLY A 115 -20.87 11.29 1.67
CA GLY A 115 -21.45 9.98 2.01
C GLY A 115 -20.50 8.84 1.68
N THR A 116 -19.90 8.84 0.48
CA THR A 116 -18.89 7.86 0.10
C THR A 116 -17.65 7.93 0.98
N ALA A 117 -17.14 9.13 1.26
CA ALA A 117 -15.99 9.32 2.15
C ALA A 117 -16.28 8.80 3.57
N MET A 118 -17.47 9.06 4.10
CA MET A 118 -17.90 8.54 5.40
C MET A 118 -17.97 7.01 5.41
N ALA A 119 -18.52 6.38 4.36
CA ALA A 119 -18.58 4.93 4.26
C ALA A 119 -17.18 4.28 4.27
N VAL A 120 -16.25 4.82 3.47
CA VAL A 120 -14.84 4.37 3.45
C VAL A 120 -14.17 4.60 4.80
N TYR A 121 -14.45 5.73 5.45
CA TYR A 121 -13.90 6.04 6.76
C TYR A 121 -14.44 5.09 7.85
N LEU A 122 -15.71 4.67 7.79
CA LEU A 122 -16.27 3.65 8.70
C LEU A 122 -15.54 2.31 8.56
N VAL A 123 -15.25 1.86 7.33
CA VAL A 123 -14.44 0.64 7.09
C VAL A 123 -13.02 0.80 7.64
N THR A 124 -12.46 2.01 7.54
CA THR A 124 -11.14 2.34 8.09
C THR A 124 -11.13 2.28 9.62
N ILE A 125 -12.16 2.81 10.30
CA ILE A 125 -12.30 2.72 11.76
C ILE A 125 -12.48 1.26 12.18
N ALA A 126 -13.34 0.50 11.49
CA ALA A 126 -13.52 -0.92 11.76
C ALA A 126 -12.18 -1.68 11.67
N SER A 127 -11.41 -1.41 10.62
CA SER A 127 -10.06 -1.94 10.45
C SER A 127 -9.15 -1.52 11.61
N TYR A 128 -9.04 -0.23 11.92
CA TYR A 128 -8.22 0.25 13.03
C TYR A 128 -8.56 -0.43 14.36
N VAL A 129 -9.85 -0.54 14.69
CA VAL A 129 -10.33 -1.18 15.94
C VAL A 129 -9.95 -2.65 15.98
N LEU A 130 -10.31 -3.40 14.94
CA LEU A 130 -10.02 -4.84 14.85
C LEU A 130 -8.52 -5.10 14.90
N GLY A 131 -7.75 -4.37 14.11
CA GLY A 131 -6.30 -4.55 14.09
C GLY A 131 -5.60 -4.09 15.36
N SER A 132 -6.13 -3.08 16.07
CA SER A 132 -5.62 -2.72 17.39
C SER A 132 -5.87 -3.81 18.43
N LEU A 133 -6.98 -4.55 18.35
CA LEU A 133 -7.24 -5.71 19.21
C LEU A 133 -6.30 -6.87 18.87
N ILE A 134 -6.11 -7.15 17.58
CA ILE A 134 -5.18 -8.19 17.12
C ILE A 134 -3.73 -7.85 17.51
N ASN A 135 -3.29 -6.61 17.34
CA ASN A 135 -1.93 -6.19 17.68
C ASN A 135 -1.64 -6.26 19.18
N GLU A 136 -2.63 -5.96 20.03
CA GLU A 136 -2.52 -6.18 21.48
C GLU A 136 -2.39 -7.66 21.82
N PHE A 137 -3.19 -8.52 21.19
CA PHE A 137 -3.10 -9.97 21.35
C PHE A 137 -1.72 -10.52 20.93
N LEU A 138 -1.21 -10.06 19.77
CA LEU A 138 0.12 -10.42 19.28
C LEU A 138 1.26 -9.75 20.05
N LYS A 139 0.97 -8.75 20.90
CA LYS A 139 1.95 -7.93 21.64
C LYS A 139 2.92 -7.18 20.72
N VAL A 140 2.44 -6.72 19.56
CA VAL A 140 3.23 -5.90 18.63
C VAL A 140 3.30 -4.48 19.19
N LYS A 141 4.50 -4.04 19.57
CA LYS A 141 4.75 -2.70 20.11
C LYS A 141 5.54 -1.88 19.11
N LEU A 142 4.97 -0.76 18.68
CA LEU A 142 5.63 0.25 17.86
C LEU A 142 5.74 1.55 18.67
N SER A 143 6.91 2.18 18.60
CA SER A 143 7.22 3.37 19.40
C SER A 143 6.55 4.65 18.90
N ALA A 144 6.38 4.80 17.57
CA ALA A 144 5.69 5.94 17.00
C ALA A 144 4.19 5.69 16.87
N ALA A 145 3.37 6.63 17.37
CA ALA A 145 1.90 6.51 17.37
C ALA A 145 1.30 6.37 15.96
N MET A 146 1.89 7.03 14.97
CA MET A 146 1.46 6.93 13.57
C MET A 146 1.78 5.56 12.99
N ASP A 147 2.99 5.04 13.20
CA ASP A 147 3.39 3.69 12.78
C ASP A 147 2.47 2.65 13.43
N ALA A 148 2.16 2.80 14.72
CA ALA A 148 1.21 1.94 15.44
C ALA A 148 -0.19 1.97 14.83
N SER A 149 -0.68 3.15 14.44
CA SER A 149 -2.02 3.31 13.86
C SER A 149 -2.10 2.73 12.45
N LEU A 150 -1.07 2.94 11.62
CA LEU A 150 -1.00 2.36 10.27
C LEU A 150 -0.90 0.84 10.32
N ALA A 151 -0.05 0.30 11.20
CA ALA A 151 0.03 -1.14 11.43
C ALA A 151 -1.31 -1.71 11.94
N ALA A 152 -2.03 -1.00 12.82
CA ALA A 152 -3.35 -1.40 13.25
C ALA A 152 -4.36 -1.40 12.09
N ILE A 153 -4.38 -0.39 11.23
CA ILE A 153 -5.25 -0.37 10.05
C ILE A 153 -4.95 -1.56 9.13
N ALA A 154 -3.68 -1.80 8.79
CA ALA A 154 -3.25 -2.91 7.95
C ALA A 154 -3.65 -4.28 8.54
N THR A 155 -3.43 -4.46 9.84
CA THR A 155 -3.82 -5.70 10.56
C THR A 155 -5.33 -5.89 10.56
N GLY A 156 -6.06 -4.80 10.73
CA GLY A 156 -7.51 -4.76 10.68
C GLY A 156 -8.07 -5.16 9.33
N MET A 157 -7.49 -4.61 8.26
CA MET A 157 -7.87 -4.98 6.88
C MET A 157 -7.62 -6.47 6.64
N MET A 158 -6.47 -7.00 7.06
CA MET A 158 -6.23 -8.45 7.00
C MET A 158 -7.31 -9.23 7.77
N GLY A 159 -7.58 -8.88 9.03
CA GLY A 159 -8.56 -9.58 9.86
C GLY A 159 -9.98 -9.51 9.30
N LEU A 160 -10.38 -8.34 8.79
CA LEU A 160 -11.67 -8.10 8.18
C LEU A 160 -11.83 -8.91 6.89
N VAL A 161 -10.82 -8.88 6.02
CA VAL A 161 -10.81 -9.67 4.77
C VAL A 161 -10.81 -11.16 5.06
N LEU A 162 -10.02 -11.64 6.03
CA LEU A 162 -10.02 -13.05 6.42
C LEU A 162 -11.39 -13.49 6.97
N GLY A 163 -12.02 -12.67 7.81
CA GLY A 163 -13.38 -12.91 8.28
C GLY A 163 -14.39 -12.96 7.13
N CYS A 164 -14.31 -12.01 6.20
CA CYS A 164 -15.16 -12.01 5.00
C CYS A 164 -14.86 -13.21 4.09
N PHE A 165 -13.61 -13.62 3.95
CA PHE A 165 -13.22 -14.80 3.20
C PHE A 165 -13.90 -16.05 3.77
N LEU A 166 -13.82 -16.25 5.08
CA LEU A 166 -14.43 -17.39 5.78
C LEU A 166 -15.96 -17.38 5.73
N LEU A 167 -16.60 -16.21 5.78
CA LEU A 167 -18.05 -16.11 5.55
C LEU A 167 -18.40 -16.38 4.09
N GLY A 168 -17.55 -15.94 3.16
CA GLY A 168 -17.74 -16.11 1.73
C GLY A 168 -17.63 -17.56 1.25
N THR A 169 -16.82 -18.40 1.91
CA THR A 169 -16.72 -19.84 1.57
C THR A 169 -18.04 -20.59 1.81
N VAL A 170 -18.87 -20.08 2.73
CA VAL A 170 -20.19 -20.63 3.06
C VAL A 170 -21.35 -19.75 2.57
N SER A 171 -21.07 -18.80 1.67
CA SER A 171 -22.04 -17.86 1.08
C SER A 171 -22.83 -17.01 2.10
N LEU A 172 -22.17 -16.57 3.17
CA LEU A 172 -22.76 -15.72 4.23
C LEU A 172 -22.34 -14.25 4.15
N LEU A 173 -21.84 -13.77 3.00
CA LEU A 173 -21.49 -12.35 2.80
C LEU A 173 -22.73 -11.50 2.52
N HIS A 174 -23.61 -11.42 3.51
CA HIS A 174 -24.78 -10.55 3.50
C HIS A 174 -24.60 -9.36 4.45
N GLY A 175 -25.23 -8.23 4.10
CA GLY A 175 -25.27 -7.05 4.97
C GLY A 175 -25.84 -7.37 6.35
N PHE A 176 -26.90 -8.18 6.45
CA PHE A 176 -27.50 -8.57 7.73
C PHE A 176 -26.59 -9.45 8.61
N VAL A 177 -25.54 -10.06 8.05
CA VAL A 177 -24.50 -10.78 8.82
C VAL A 177 -23.39 -9.82 9.22
N LEU A 178 -22.92 -9.00 8.28
CA LEU A 178 -21.79 -8.11 8.51
C LEU A 178 -22.13 -6.91 9.40
N TYR A 179 -23.34 -6.32 9.32
CA TYR A 179 -23.72 -5.20 10.18
C TYR A 179 -23.69 -5.57 11.67
N PRO A 180 -24.32 -6.68 12.14
CA PRO A 180 -24.17 -7.11 13.53
C PRO A 180 -22.72 -7.32 13.94
N CYS A 181 -21.91 -7.95 13.10
CA CYS A 181 -20.47 -8.14 13.37
C CYS A 181 -19.74 -6.81 13.57
N LEU A 182 -20.00 -5.81 12.72
CA LEU A 182 -19.42 -4.48 12.85
C LEU A 182 -19.93 -3.73 14.10
N ILE A 183 -21.21 -3.85 14.42
CA ILE A 183 -21.79 -3.26 15.65
C ILE A 183 -21.12 -3.86 16.89
N VAL A 184 -20.98 -5.18 16.94
CA VAL A 184 -20.29 -5.89 18.03
C VAL A 184 -18.84 -5.43 18.14
N LEU A 185 -18.13 -5.33 17.01
CA LEU A 185 -16.76 -4.84 16.96
C LEU A 185 -16.64 -3.41 17.51
N PHE A 186 -17.54 -2.50 17.10
CA PHE A 186 -17.54 -1.12 17.60
C PHE A 186 -17.96 -1.04 19.07
N PHE A 187 -18.86 -1.91 19.53
CA PHE A 187 -19.27 -1.96 20.93
C PHE A 187 -18.10 -2.33 21.85
N PHE A 188 -17.41 -3.44 21.56
CA PHE A 188 -16.24 -3.87 22.32
C PHE A 188 -15.03 -2.95 22.12
N GLY A 189 -14.88 -2.39 20.92
CA GLY A 189 -13.80 -1.49 20.53
C GLY A 189 -14.05 0.00 20.80
N ARG A 190 -15.15 0.38 21.47
CA ARG A 190 -15.64 1.77 21.53
C ARG A 190 -14.61 2.79 21.97
N LYS A 191 -13.76 2.45 22.95
CA LYS A 191 -12.71 3.35 23.45
C LYS A 191 -11.66 3.63 22.37
N LYS A 192 -11.27 2.61 21.62
CA LYS A 192 -10.31 2.73 20.51
C LYS A 192 -10.93 3.47 19.33
N ALA A 193 -12.18 3.16 18.99
CA ALA A 193 -12.93 3.85 17.92
C ALA A 193 -13.05 5.35 18.21
N LEU A 194 -13.53 5.72 19.40
CA LEU A 194 -13.66 7.12 19.82
C LEU A 194 -12.30 7.81 19.94
N GLY A 195 -11.27 7.11 20.42
CA GLY A 195 -9.89 7.63 20.46
C GLY A 195 -9.38 7.96 19.06
N PHE A 196 -9.59 7.08 18.10
CA PHE A 196 -9.19 7.27 16.70
C PHE A 196 -9.98 8.38 16.00
N LEU A 197 -11.30 8.41 16.19
CA LEU A 197 -12.17 9.49 15.71
C LEU A 197 -11.69 10.84 16.25
N LYS A 198 -11.44 10.91 17.56
CA LYS A 198 -10.94 12.12 18.20
C LYS A 198 -9.57 12.50 17.65
N ALA A 199 -8.65 11.56 17.45
CA ALA A 199 -7.31 11.82 16.96
C ALA A 199 -7.28 12.29 15.50
N THR A 200 -8.14 11.73 14.65
CA THR A 200 -8.12 11.99 13.21
C THR A 200 -9.04 13.13 12.78
N LEU A 201 -10.16 13.38 13.48
CA LEU A 201 -11.12 14.43 13.11
C LEU A 201 -11.05 15.66 14.00
N TRP A 202 -11.02 15.48 15.33
CA TRP A 202 -11.19 16.59 16.29
C TRP A 202 -9.88 17.20 16.77
N GLN A 203 -8.87 16.37 17.01
CA GLN A 203 -7.61 16.83 17.55
C GLN A 203 -6.90 17.70 16.51
N PRO A 204 -6.25 18.78 16.96
CA PRO A 204 -5.45 19.60 16.08
C PRO A 204 -4.34 18.75 15.46
N LEU A 205 -4.11 18.93 14.16
CA LEU A 205 -3.05 18.24 13.45
C LEU A 205 -1.70 18.60 14.10
N ALA A 206 -1.03 17.57 14.63
CA ALA A 206 0.30 17.70 15.20
C ALA A 206 1.26 18.14 14.10
N THR A 207 1.55 19.42 14.09
CA THR A 207 2.39 20.05 13.09
C THR A 207 3.60 20.57 13.85
N ASP A 208 4.79 20.10 13.46
CA ASP A 208 6.03 20.66 13.97
C ASP A 208 5.99 22.18 13.80
N ARG A 209 6.58 22.92 14.74
CA ARG A 209 6.50 24.39 14.81
C ARG A 209 7.11 25.13 13.60
N GLN A 210 7.50 24.44 12.52
CA GLN A 210 8.25 24.98 11.38
C GLN A 210 7.69 24.60 9.99
N LEU A 211 6.38 24.39 9.82
CA LEU A 211 5.83 24.30 8.46
C LEU A 211 5.98 25.66 7.75
N ASN A 212 6.79 25.68 6.70
CA ASN A 212 6.97 26.83 5.81
C ASN A 212 6.01 26.73 4.62
N TRP A 213 6.15 27.66 3.67
CA TRP A 213 5.34 27.68 2.44
C TRP A 213 5.44 26.41 1.61
N VAL A 214 6.59 25.73 1.60
CA VAL A 214 6.76 24.45 0.89
C VAL A 214 5.92 23.37 1.53
N GLY A 215 5.95 23.24 2.86
CA GLY A 215 5.13 22.24 3.56
C GLY A 215 3.63 22.53 3.47
N LEU A 216 3.22 23.78 3.71
CA LEU A 216 1.81 24.20 3.61
C LEU A 216 1.28 24.04 2.18
N GLY A 217 2.05 24.51 1.19
CA GLY A 217 1.71 24.36 -0.22
C GLY A 217 1.64 22.89 -0.64
N SER A 218 2.59 22.06 -0.20
CA SER A 218 2.58 20.63 -0.50
C SER A 218 1.38 19.92 0.12
N PHE A 219 1.06 20.22 1.37
CA PHE A 219 -0.14 19.69 2.03
C PHE A 219 -1.43 20.11 1.31
N TYR A 220 -1.56 21.39 0.96
CA TYR A 220 -2.72 21.89 0.23
C TYR A 220 -2.89 21.20 -1.13
N LEU A 221 -1.82 21.11 -1.92
CA LEU A 221 -1.86 20.44 -3.21
C LEU A 221 -2.16 18.95 -3.09
N LEU A 222 -1.70 18.28 -2.03
CA LEU A 222 -2.10 16.91 -1.71
C LEU A 222 -3.60 16.81 -1.45
N VAL A 223 -4.17 17.72 -0.66
CA VAL A 223 -5.63 17.75 -0.43
C VAL A 223 -6.37 17.97 -1.76
N VAL A 224 -5.90 18.89 -2.61
CA VAL A 224 -6.52 19.13 -3.93
C VAL A 224 -6.47 17.88 -4.79
N LEU A 225 -5.30 17.25 -4.93
CA LEU A 225 -5.11 16.05 -5.72
C LEU A 225 -6.00 14.90 -5.22
N LEU A 226 -6.00 14.65 -3.91
CA LEU A 226 -6.83 13.62 -3.30
C LEU A 226 -8.32 13.91 -3.48
N SER A 227 -8.74 15.18 -3.40
CA SER A 227 -10.14 15.59 -3.62
C SER A 227 -10.58 15.33 -5.06
N ILE A 228 -9.76 15.73 -6.04
CA ILE A 228 -10.05 15.51 -7.46
C ILE A 228 -10.09 14.00 -7.76
N ASN A 229 -9.07 13.25 -7.32
CA ASN A 229 -9.02 11.81 -7.53
C ASN A 229 -10.20 11.10 -6.88
N PHE A 230 -10.53 11.42 -5.62
CA PHE A 230 -11.66 10.81 -4.93
C PHE A 230 -13.01 11.16 -5.56
N THR A 231 -13.13 12.37 -6.11
CA THR A 231 -14.33 12.78 -6.86
C THR A 231 -14.44 12.01 -8.17
N ALA A 232 -13.32 11.80 -8.88
CA ALA A 232 -13.28 11.05 -10.13
C ALA A 232 -13.70 9.58 -9.96
N VAL A 233 -13.45 8.97 -8.80
CA VAL A 233 -13.88 7.58 -8.51
C VAL A 233 -15.33 7.50 -8.03
N ASN A 234 -15.97 8.65 -7.77
CA ASN A 234 -17.38 8.71 -7.36
C ASN A 234 -18.32 8.67 -8.59
N VAL A 235 -18.11 7.65 -9.41
CA VAL A 235 -18.83 7.43 -10.67
C VAL A 235 -19.59 6.10 -10.60
N PRO A 236 -20.71 5.98 -11.32
CA PRO A 236 -21.50 4.75 -11.32
C PRO A 236 -20.78 3.60 -12.05
N MET A 237 -19.85 3.93 -12.95
CA MET A 237 -19.10 2.97 -13.76
C MET A 237 -17.61 3.33 -13.76
N PRO A 238 -16.71 2.35 -13.60
CA PRO A 238 -15.28 2.58 -13.70
C PRO A 238 -14.86 2.91 -15.13
N ALA A 239 -13.78 3.68 -15.28
CA ALA A 239 -13.31 4.16 -16.58
C ALA A 239 -12.17 3.33 -17.17
N GLY A 240 -11.28 2.79 -16.34
CA GLY A 240 -10.09 2.05 -16.79
C GLY A 240 -10.38 0.61 -17.20
N PHE A 241 -9.52 0.05 -18.06
CA PHE A 241 -9.69 -1.29 -18.60
C PHE A 241 -9.64 -2.36 -17.51
N ASP A 242 -8.63 -2.31 -16.62
CA ASP A 242 -8.51 -3.31 -15.55
C ASP A 242 -9.60 -3.11 -14.48
N SER A 243 -10.00 -1.86 -14.24
CA SER A 243 -11.11 -1.57 -13.31
C SER A 243 -12.43 -2.15 -13.79
N LEU A 244 -12.73 -2.09 -15.09
CA LEU A 244 -13.94 -2.67 -15.68
C LEU A 244 -13.89 -4.20 -15.68
N THR A 245 -12.78 -4.76 -16.12
CA THR A 245 -12.68 -6.21 -16.41
C THR A 245 -12.44 -7.05 -15.15
N VAL A 246 -11.68 -6.53 -14.19
CA VAL A 246 -11.23 -7.30 -13.01
C VAL A 246 -11.64 -6.62 -11.71
N TYR A 247 -11.20 -5.38 -11.47
CA TYR A 247 -11.18 -4.83 -10.11
C TYR A 247 -12.51 -4.31 -9.60
N ALA A 248 -13.45 -3.90 -10.46
CA ALA A 248 -14.84 -3.65 -10.05
C ALA A 248 -15.73 -4.89 -10.21
N ASN A 249 -15.38 -5.77 -11.15
CA ASN A 249 -16.15 -6.96 -11.48
C ASN A 249 -16.08 -8.04 -10.39
N ILE A 250 -14.89 -8.38 -9.89
CA ILE A 250 -14.76 -9.38 -8.82
C ILE A 250 -15.53 -8.95 -7.56
N PRO A 251 -15.37 -7.70 -7.04
CA PRO A 251 -16.16 -7.24 -5.91
C PRO A 251 -17.67 -7.24 -6.15
N SER A 252 -18.14 -6.92 -7.35
CA SER A 252 -19.58 -6.93 -7.67
C SER A 252 -20.13 -8.35 -7.71
N LEU A 253 -19.37 -9.31 -8.25
CA LEU A 253 -19.72 -10.74 -8.24
C LEU A 253 -19.78 -11.30 -6.82
N ILE A 254 -18.83 -10.93 -5.95
CA ILE A 254 -18.87 -11.29 -4.53
C ILE A 254 -20.13 -10.72 -3.88
N GLY A 255 -20.44 -9.45 -4.15
CA GLY A 255 -21.63 -8.78 -3.62
C GLY A 255 -22.94 -9.42 -4.08
N GLY A 256 -23.03 -9.83 -5.36
CA GLY A 256 -24.23 -10.44 -5.93
C GLY A 256 -24.41 -11.91 -5.59
N ARG A 257 -23.33 -12.68 -5.41
CA ARG A 257 -23.38 -14.09 -5.01
C ARG A 257 -23.43 -14.29 -3.51
N HIS A 258 -23.11 -13.26 -2.73
CA HIS A 258 -22.93 -13.34 -1.28
C HIS A 258 -21.87 -14.37 -0.86
N GLY A 259 -20.92 -14.69 -1.76
CA GLY A 259 -19.92 -15.72 -1.59
C GLY A 259 -18.66 -15.47 -2.42
N LEU A 260 -17.67 -16.35 -2.28
CA LEU A 260 -16.44 -16.26 -3.06
C LEU A 260 -16.67 -16.59 -4.55
N VAL A 261 -15.84 -16.01 -5.42
CA VAL A 261 -15.87 -16.26 -6.86
C VAL A 261 -14.93 -17.42 -7.20
N GLU A 262 -15.44 -18.41 -7.93
CA GLU A 262 -14.65 -19.54 -8.43
C GLU A 262 -13.54 -19.07 -9.39
N GLY A 263 -12.38 -19.72 -9.32
CA GLY A 263 -11.21 -19.33 -10.10
C GLY A 263 -10.53 -18.05 -9.63
N TYR A 264 -9.73 -17.49 -10.55
CA TYR A 264 -8.88 -16.31 -10.40
C TYR A 264 -7.62 -16.50 -9.55
N GLN A 265 -6.70 -15.54 -9.67
CA GLN A 265 -5.60 -15.34 -8.73
C GLN A 265 -6.13 -14.84 -7.38
N PRO A 266 -5.32 -14.91 -6.31
CA PRO A 266 -5.71 -14.34 -5.02
C PRO A 266 -6.20 -12.90 -5.13
N TYR A 267 -7.34 -12.60 -4.51
CA TYR A 267 -8.03 -11.33 -4.66
C TYR A 267 -8.45 -10.69 -3.32
N ASN A 268 -7.60 -10.78 -2.29
CA ASN A 268 -7.88 -10.26 -0.94
C ASN A 268 -8.35 -8.79 -0.94
N TRP A 269 -7.75 -7.94 -1.78
CA TRP A 269 -8.18 -6.54 -1.87
C TRP A 269 -9.56 -6.39 -2.52
N SER A 270 -9.93 -7.26 -3.46
CA SER A 270 -11.28 -7.30 -4.03
C SER A 270 -12.33 -7.72 -3.00
N ILE A 271 -11.98 -8.58 -2.04
CA ILE A 271 -12.87 -8.89 -0.90
C ILE A 271 -13.08 -7.63 -0.04
N LEU A 272 -12.03 -6.85 0.22
CA LEU A 272 -12.19 -5.56 0.92
C LEU A 272 -13.11 -4.61 0.14
N MET A 273 -12.90 -4.47 -1.18
CA MET A 273 -13.74 -3.63 -2.04
C MET A 273 -15.20 -4.11 -2.09
N SER A 274 -15.44 -5.41 -1.99
CA SER A 274 -16.79 -6.00 -2.02
C SER A 274 -17.70 -5.48 -0.90
N LEU A 275 -17.12 -4.97 0.19
CA LEU A 275 -17.86 -4.30 1.26
C LEU A 275 -18.66 -3.10 0.74
N GLY A 276 -18.19 -2.41 -0.31
CA GLY A 276 -18.94 -1.36 -0.98
C GLY A 276 -20.30 -1.84 -1.52
N TYR A 277 -20.35 -3.07 -2.04
CA TYR A 277 -21.58 -3.69 -2.51
C TYR A 277 -22.39 -4.32 -1.37
N VAL A 278 -21.74 -5.10 -0.50
CA VAL A 278 -22.42 -5.88 0.55
C VAL A 278 -23.01 -4.98 1.65
N LEU A 279 -22.28 -3.93 2.07
CA LEU A 279 -22.69 -3.04 3.15
C LEU A 279 -23.34 -1.74 2.68
N PHE A 280 -23.12 -1.31 1.43
CA PHE A 280 -23.58 0.01 0.99
C PHE A 280 -24.33 -0.04 -0.34
N GLY A 281 -24.39 -1.18 -1.02
CA GLY A 281 -25.04 -1.29 -2.33
C GLY A 281 -24.49 -0.32 -3.38
N SER A 282 -23.20 0.07 -3.27
CA SER A 282 -22.65 1.20 -4.02
C SER A 282 -21.33 0.89 -4.71
N THR A 283 -21.33 0.99 -6.04
CA THR A 283 -20.10 0.96 -6.85
C THR A 283 -19.12 2.06 -6.45
N ALA A 284 -19.61 3.28 -6.20
CA ALA A 284 -18.75 4.40 -5.80
C ALA A 284 -18.00 4.11 -4.50
N VAL A 285 -18.64 3.46 -3.51
CA VAL A 285 -17.97 3.05 -2.27
C VAL A 285 -16.94 1.95 -2.54
N SER A 286 -17.25 0.97 -3.40
CA SER A 286 -16.30 -0.09 -3.80
C SER A 286 -15.04 0.50 -4.46
N LEU A 287 -15.22 1.41 -5.42
CA LEU A 287 -14.12 2.10 -6.09
C LEU A 287 -13.34 3.00 -5.14
N ALA A 288 -14.01 3.69 -4.23
CA ALA A 288 -13.37 4.50 -3.21
C ALA A 288 -12.56 3.67 -2.19
N LEU A 289 -12.98 2.43 -1.89
CA LEU A 289 -12.19 1.47 -1.11
C LEU A 289 -10.92 1.01 -1.86
N SER A 290 -10.93 0.98 -3.20
CA SER A 290 -9.70 0.80 -3.97
C SER A 290 -8.75 1.99 -3.78
N ASN A 291 -9.27 3.21 -3.98
CA ASN A 291 -8.50 4.45 -3.83
C ASN A 291 -7.97 4.68 -2.40
N LEU A 292 -8.62 4.12 -1.37
CA LEU A 292 -8.15 4.15 0.02
C LEU A 292 -6.70 3.66 0.17
N GLY A 293 -6.29 2.67 -0.64
CA GLY A 293 -4.92 2.17 -0.65
C GLY A 293 -3.89 3.27 -0.94
N GLY A 294 -4.17 4.14 -1.91
CA GLY A 294 -3.32 5.29 -2.26
C GLY A 294 -3.22 6.32 -1.13
N VAL A 295 -4.35 6.62 -0.49
CA VAL A 295 -4.39 7.55 0.67
C VAL A 295 -3.57 7.00 1.83
N LEU A 296 -3.74 5.73 2.19
CA LEU A 296 -3.01 5.11 3.29
C LEU A 296 -1.52 4.93 2.97
N ALA A 297 -1.17 4.65 1.71
CA ALA A 297 0.21 4.61 1.25
C ALA A 297 0.89 5.98 1.41
N ALA A 298 0.20 7.08 1.10
CA ALA A 298 0.71 8.44 1.33
C ALA A 298 1.01 8.71 2.82
N PHE A 299 0.14 8.29 3.74
CA PHE A 299 0.41 8.37 5.18
C PHE A 299 1.58 7.50 5.61
N ALA A 300 1.69 6.27 5.09
CA ALA A 300 2.82 5.37 5.41
C ALA A 300 4.15 5.89 4.87
N MET A 301 4.15 6.51 3.68
CA MET A 301 5.31 7.21 3.15
C MET A 301 5.71 8.40 4.01
N TYR A 302 4.74 9.22 4.43
CA TYR A 302 5.01 10.33 5.34
C TYR A 302 5.63 9.81 6.66
N ALA A 303 5.13 8.70 7.20
CA ALA A 303 5.68 8.05 8.39
C ALA A 303 7.12 7.59 8.19
N LEU A 304 7.41 6.95 7.05
CA LEU A 304 8.75 6.54 6.68
C LEU A 304 9.70 7.73 6.58
N CYS A 305 9.29 8.81 5.89
CA CYS A 305 10.08 10.03 5.77
C CYS A 305 10.41 10.65 7.13
N ARG A 306 9.42 10.74 8.02
CA ARG A 306 9.54 11.41 9.32
C ARG A 306 10.30 10.58 10.35
N ASN A 307 9.88 9.34 10.54
CA ASN A 307 10.35 8.51 11.65
C ASN A 307 11.66 7.80 11.32
N TRP A 308 11.92 7.53 10.04
CA TRP A 308 13.04 6.69 9.61
C TRP A 308 14.07 7.44 8.78
N LEU A 309 13.66 8.19 7.75
CA LEU A 309 14.57 9.01 6.93
C LEU A 309 14.95 10.33 7.60
N ARG A 310 14.24 10.73 8.67
CA ARG A 310 14.44 11.98 9.42
C ARG A 310 14.38 13.23 8.55
N LEU A 311 13.56 13.18 7.51
CA LEU A 311 13.28 14.36 6.71
C LEU A 311 12.45 15.33 7.55
N ASP A 312 12.72 16.63 7.40
CA ASP A 312 11.84 17.66 7.94
C ASP A 312 10.42 17.52 7.37
N ALA A 313 9.41 18.01 8.10
CA ALA A 313 8.01 17.89 7.74
C ALA A 313 7.69 18.50 6.37
N ASN A 314 8.36 19.61 6.00
CA ASN A 314 8.14 20.27 4.70
C ASN A 314 8.61 19.37 3.56
N TYR A 315 9.83 18.83 3.66
CA TYR A 315 10.38 17.93 2.64
C TYR A 315 9.68 16.56 2.61
N SER A 316 9.18 16.10 3.76
CA SER A 316 8.37 14.88 3.83
C SER A 316 7.05 15.05 3.07
N LEU A 317 6.36 16.17 3.27
CA LEU A 317 5.13 16.50 2.52
C LEU A 317 5.41 16.70 1.03
N LEU A 318 6.51 17.37 0.68
CA LEU A 318 6.93 17.53 -0.71
C LEU A 318 7.23 16.18 -1.37
N ALA A 319 7.92 15.26 -0.68
CA ALA A 319 8.21 13.93 -1.19
C ALA A 319 6.93 13.13 -1.45
N VAL A 320 5.95 13.20 -0.54
CA VAL A 320 4.64 12.57 -0.71
C VAL A 320 3.88 13.20 -1.88
N LEU A 321 3.91 14.54 -2.02
CA LEU A 321 3.31 15.22 -3.16
C LEU A 321 3.92 14.79 -4.49
N VAL A 322 5.26 14.78 -4.60
CA VAL A 322 5.96 14.37 -5.82
C VAL A 322 5.62 12.93 -6.20
N PHE A 323 5.56 12.03 -5.20
CA PHE A 323 5.10 10.66 -5.43
C PHE A 323 3.65 10.62 -5.94
N SER A 324 2.72 11.32 -5.28
CA SER A 324 1.32 11.33 -5.68
C SER A 324 1.07 11.98 -7.04
N LEU A 325 1.91 12.94 -7.46
CA LEU A 325 1.85 13.57 -8.78
C LEU A 325 2.46 12.71 -9.90
N THR A 326 3.18 11.64 -9.55
CA THR A 326 3.78 10.75 -10.56
C THR A 326 2.67 10.17 -11.45
N PRO A 327 2.74 10.30 -12.78
CA PRO A 327 1.64 9.93 -13.67
C PRO A 327 1.12 8.50 -13.46
N SER A 328 2.01 7.53 -13.20
CA SER A 328 1.61 6.15 -12.92
C SER A 328 0.77 6.03 -11.64
N VAL A 329 1.09 6.78 -10.59
CA VAL A 329 0.34 6.81 -9.32
C VAL A 329 -1.01 7.50 -9.51
N THR A 330 -1.05 8.61 -10.23
CA THR A 330 -2.30 9.33 -10.55
C THR A 330 -3.25 8.44 -11.36
N ILE A 331 -2.75 7.79 -12.42
CA ILE A 331 -3.55 6.90 -13.27
C ILE A 331 -4.06 5.71 -12.46
N GLN A 332 -3.22 5.10 -11.62
CA GLN A 332 -3.63 3.98 -10.77
C GLN A 332 -4.65 4.36 -9.69
N SER A 333 -4.59 5.59 -9.16
CA SER A 333 -5.48 6.07 -8.09
C SER A 333 -6.82 6.62 -8.58
N SER A 334 -6.94 6.99 -9.86
CA SER A 334 -8.17 7.63 -10.39
C SER A 334 -8.80 6.91 -11.58
N ALA A 335 -8.01 6.43 -12.54
CA ALA A 335 -8.53 5.87 -13.79
C ALA A 335 -8.62 4.33 -13.74
N GLU A 336 -7.50 3.66 -13.46
CA GLU A 336 -7.41 2.20 -13.48
C GLU A 336 -7.80 1.53 -12.17
N LEU A 337 -7.82 2.29 -11.06
CA LEU A 337 -8.23 1.85 -9.73
C LEU A 337 -7.67 0.49 -9.31
N LYS A 338 -6.38 0.28 -9.65
CA LYS A 338 -5.70 -0.99 -9.42
C LYS A 338 -5.42 -1.20 -7.94
N ILE A 339 -5.37 -2.47 -7.55
CA ILE A 339 -5.04 -2.89 -6.18
C ILE A 339 -3.58 -2.63 -5.78
N ASP A 340 -2.73 -2.19 -6.71
CA ASP A 340 -1.29 -1.95 -6.51
C ASP A 340 -1.00 -0.93 -5.41
N LEU A 341 -1.82 0.13 -5.28
CA LEU A 341 -1.64 1.11 -4.21
C LEU A 341 -2.06 0.57 -2.83
N GLY A 342 -3.06 -0.30 -2.79
CA GLY A 342 -3.42 -1.06 -1.58
C GLY A 342 -2.29 -1.99 -1.16
N LEU A 343 -1.70 -2.71 -2.12
CA LEU A 343 -0.52 -3.54 -1.88
C LEU A 343 0.69 -2.72 -1.40
N LEU A 344 0.91 -1.54 -1.98
CA LEU A 344 1.98 -0.63 -1.56
C LEU A 344 1.80 -0.21 -0.10
N PHE A 345 0.58 0.14 0.32
CA PHE A 345 0.29 0.46 1.73
C PHE A 345 0.66 -0.70 2.68
N ILE A 346 0.25 -1.93 2.36
CA ILE A 346 0.59 -3.10 3.17
C ILE A 346 2.11 -3.32 3.20
N SER A 347 2.78 -3.19 2.05
CA SER A 347 4.23 -3.35 1.94
C SER A 347 5.00 -2.30 2.75
N LEU A 348 4.57 -1.03 2.71
CA LEU A 348 5.14 0.03 3.52
C LEU A 348 4.91 -0.21 5.02
N SER A 349 3.75 -0.72 5.41
CA SER A 349 3.47 -1.08 6.81
C SER A 349 4.39 -2.21 7.30
N ILE A 350 4.65 -3.21 6.46
CA ILE A 350 5.66 -4.25 6.72
C ILE A 350 7.06 -3.66 6.86
N LEU A 351 7.43 -2.72 5.98
CA LEU A 351 8.72 -2.05 6.05
C LEU A 351 8.88 -1.25 7.36
N LEU A 352 7.85 -0.54 7.82
CA LEU A 352 7.89 0.20 9.09
C LEU A 352 8.15 -0.75 10.28
N VAL A 353 7.48 -1.90 10.30
CA VAL A 353 7.68 -2.92 11.35
C VAL A 353 9.08 -3.56 11.25
N LEU A 354 9.57 -3.84 10.04
CA LEU A 354 10.92 -4.34 9.81
C LEU A 354 11.96 -3.37 10.35
N LEU A 355 11.85 -2.09 10.03
CA LEU A 355 12.78 -1.07 10.47
C LEU A 355 12.78 -0.94 12.01
N HIS A 356 11.60 -1.02 12.63
CA HIS A 356 11.48 -1.06 14.09
C HIS A 356 12.18 -2.29 14.68
N PHE A 357 11.97 -3.46 14.06
CA PHE A 357 12.60 -4.71 14.47
C PHE A 357 14.13 -4.65 14.36
N LEU A 358 14.66 -4.13 13.24
CA LEU A 358 16.10 -4.01 13.00
C LEU A 358 16.75 -3.02 13.98
N LYS A 359 16.08 -1.89 14.26
CA LYS A 359 16.56 -0.90 15.24
C LYS A 359 16.66 -1.50 16.64
N TYR A 360 15.62 -2.23 17.07
CA TYR A 360 15.61 -2.87 18.39
C TYR A 360 16.67 -3.98 18.49
N SER A 361 16.81 -4.79 17.44
CA SER A 361 17.80 -5.88 17.39
C SER A 361 19.26 -5.38 17.42
N ALA A 362 19.51 -4.14 17.00
CA ALA A 362 20.82 -3.50 17.07
C ALA A 362 21.21 -3.01 18.48
N GLY A 363 20.35 -3.15 19.49
CA GLY A 363 20.63 -2.75 20.87
C GLY A 363 20.55 -1.23 21.12
N GLU A 364 19.91 -0.46 20.23
CA GLU A 364 19.59 0.95 20.49
C GLU A 364 18.38 1.06 21.43
N GLU A 365 18.57 0.71 22.70
CA GLU A 365 17.64 1.10 23.76
C GLU A 365 17.74 2.62 23.99
N GLY A 366 16.62 3.32 23.82
CA GLY A 366 16.49 4.74 24.16
C GLY A 366 16.20 5.62 22.95
N GLY A 367 15.06 6.32 22.99
CA GLY A 367 14.54 7.19 21.94
C GLY A 367 15.34 8.47 21.65
N THR A 368 16.66 8.47 21.80
CA THR A 368 17.51 9.56 21.32
C THR A 368 18.29 9.11 20.09
N ALA A 369 18.01 9.77 18.97
CA ALA A 369 18.54 9.50 17.65
C ALA A 369 20.07 9.25 17.63
N PRO A 370 20.60 8.30 16.82
CA PRO A 370 22.03 8.19 16.57
C PRO A 370 22.54 9.52 16.00
N LYS A 371 23.42 10.17 16.78
CA LYS A 371 24.33 11.18 16.26
C LYS A 371 25.21 10.51 15.20
N PRO A 372 25.56 11.19 14.10
CA PRO A 372 26.46 10.65 13.10
C PRO A 372 27.80 10.34 13.79
N VAL A 373 28.09 9.05 13.95
CA VAL A 373 29.36 8.60 14.52
C VAL A 373 30.44 8.90 13.47
N PRO A 374 31.49 9.69 13.80
CA PRO A 374 32.59 9.89 12.87
C PRO A 374 33.22 8.53 12.53
N ALA A 375 33.50 8.33 11.24
CA ALA A 375 33.90 7.04 10.63
C ALA A 375 35.12 6.34 11.27
N LYS A 376 35.82 6.98 12.21
CA LYS A 376 36.92 6.39 12.97
C LYS A 376 36.51 5.65 14.24
N ALA A 377 35.31 5.87 14.79
CA ALA A 377 34.85 5.16 16.00
C ALA A 377 34.13 3.82 15.68
N ALA A 378 33.74 3.59 14.41
CA ALA A 378 33.12 2.33 13.97
C ALA A 378 34.12 1.15 13.87
N ALA A 379 35.43 1.42 13.84
CA ALA A 379 36.45 0.38 13.81
C ALA A 379 36.76 -0.23 15.19
N ALA A 380 36.41 0.45 16.29
CA ALA A 380 36.80 0.07 17.65
C ALA A 380 35.75 -0.76 18.42
N LYS A 381 34.52 -0.92 17.91
CA LYS A 381 33.45 -1.73 18.54
C LYS A 381 33.19 -3.07 17.85
N LYS A 382 34.25 -3.76 17.42
CA LYS A 382 34.15 -5.09 16.77
C LYS A 382 33.91 -6.27 17.72
N GLY A 383 33.65 -6.04 19.01
CA GLY A 383 33.56 -7.10 20.02
C GLY A 383 32.38 -7.04 20.99
N GLN A 384 31.43 -6.10 20.85
CA GLN A 384 30.23 -6.11 21.69
C GLN A 384 29.11 -6.86 20.98
N ALA A 385 28.85 -8.06 21.49
CA ALA A 385 27.73 -8.90 21.11
C ALA A 385 26.43 -8.08 21.17
N ALA A 386 25.63 -8.16 20.09
CA ALA A 386 24.24 -7.74 20.14
C ALA A 386 23.56 -8.47 21.31
N PRO A 387 22.63 -7.82 22.05
CA PRO A 387 22.03 -8.43 23.22
C PRO A 387 21.36 -9.76 22.83
N THR A 388 21.83 -10.86 23.41
CA THR A 388 21.33 -12.23 23.26
C THR A 388 19.96 -12.45 23.92
N GLY A 389 19.15 -11.40 24.02
CA GLY A 389 17.89 -11.37 24.76
C GLY A 389 16.69 -11.94 24.00
N TYR A 390 16.83 -13.08 23.32
CA TYR A 390 15.69 -13.83 22.76
C TYR A 390 15.88 -15.35 22.82
N ALA A 391 16.51 -15.85 23.89
CA ALA A 391 16.56 -17.27 24.22
C ALA A 391 15.23 -17.75 24.85
N GLY A 392 14.11 -17.46 24.18
CA GLY A 392 12.76 -17.82 24.58
C GLY A 392 12.04 -18.67 23.54
N ASN A 393 10.90 -19.23 23.98
CA ASN A 393 9.98 -20.11 23.25
C ASN A 393 9.77 -19.67 21.79
N ILE A 394 9.52 -20.58 20.83
CA ILE A 394 9.38 -20.22 19.39
C ILE A 394 8.33 -19.12 19.16
N PHE A 395 7.26 -19.08 19.98
CA PHE A 395 6.23 -18.03 19.95
C PHE A 395 6.61 -16.71 20.65
N GLN A 396 7.73 -16.68 21.37
CA GLN A 396 8.40 -15.46 21.85
C GLN A 396 9.43 -14.94 20.84
N ALA A 397 9.62 -15.62 19.70
CA ALA A 397 10.38 -15.09 18.58
C ALA A 397 9.66 -13.83 18.08
N SER A 398 10.18 -12.67 18.47
CA SER A 398 9.75 -11.31 18.14
C SER A 398 8.34 -11.20 17.53
N PRO A 399 7.33 -10.71 18.26
CA PRO A 399 6.00 -10.38 17.73
C PRO A 399 5.99 -9.69 16.37
N ALA A 400 7.01 -8.88 16.09
CA ALA A 400 7.20 -8.23 14.80
C ALA A 400 7.40 -9.23 13.63
N ILE A 401 8.13 -10.32 13.84
CA ILE A 401 8.39 -11.35 12.81
C ILE A 401 7.11 -12.13 12.50
N VAL A 402 6.35 -12.50 13.53
CA VAL A 402 5.02 -13.11 13.36
C VAL A 402 4.10 -12.17 12.57
N TRP A 403 4.05 -10.90 12.97
CA TRP A 403 3.24 -9.89 12.31
C TRP A 403 3.64 -9.67 10.84
N MET A 404 4.94 -9.56 10.56
CA MET A 404 5.45 -9.43 9.18
C MET A 404 5.12 -10.66 8.35
N GLY A 405 5.20 -11.87 8.92
CA GLY A 405 4.76 -13.10 8.26
C GLY A 405 3.30 -13.03 7.85
N LEU A 406 2.40 -12.80 8.81
CA LEU A 406 0.95 -12.66 8.57
C LEU A 406 0.63 -11.62 7.49
N MET A 407 1.25 -10.43 7.56
CA MET A 407 1.02 -9.38 6.57
C MET A 407 1.57 -9.73 5.19
N SER A 408 2.74 -10.38 5.11
CA SER A 408 3.31 -10.81 3.83
C SER A 408 2.45 -11.86 3.15
N GLY A 409 1.86 -12.79 3.91
CA GLY A 409 0.91 -13.75 3.34
C GLY A 409 -0.42 -13.12 2.94
N PHE A 410 -0.93 -12.16 3.71
CA PHE A 410 -2.06 -11.34 3.29
C PHE A 410 -1.77 -10.59 1.99
N ALA A 411 -0.56 -10.04 1.85
CA ALA A 411 -0.12 -9.28 0.69
C ALA A 411 0.12 -10.18 -0.55
N LEU A 412 0.58 -11.42 -0.37
CA LEU A 412 0.57 -12.45 -1.43
C LEU A 412 -0.85 -12.74 -1.92
N GLY A 413 -1.83 -12.68 -1.00
CA GLY A 413 -3.23 -12.79 -1.34
C GLY A 413 -3.82 -11.56 -2.05
N ILE A 414 -3.10 -10.43 -2.10
CA ILE A 414 -3.45 -9.27 -2.94
C ILE A 414 -2.82 -9.45 -4.33
N LYS A 415 -1.53 -9.79 -4.38
CA LYS A 415 -0.79 -10.00 -5.63
C LYS A 415 0.37 -10.97 -5.43
N LEU A 416 0.48 -11.96 -6.31
CA LEU A 416 1.52 -12.99 -6.21
C LEU A 416 2.94 -12.44 -6.36
N THR A 417 3.12 -11.33 -7.09
CA THR A 417 4.43 -10.67 -7.24
C THR A 417 5.00 -10.15 -5.92
N THR A 418 4.21 -10.08 -4.85
CA THR A 418 4.69 -9.75 -3.49
C THR A 418 5.68 -10.79 -2.95
N ILE A 419 5.79 -11.97 -3.56
CA ILE A 419 6.85 -12.94 -3.20
C ILE A 419 8.25 -12.33 -3.28
N TYR A 420 8.51 -11.44 -4.25
CA TYR A 420 9.79 -10.72 -4.34
C TYR A 420 10.04 -9.83 -3.13
N PHE A 421 9.00 -9.15 -2.65
CA PHE A 421 9.07 -8.34 -1.43
C PHE A 421 9.29 -9.22 -0.19
N ALA A 422 8.57 -10.34 -0.08
CA ALA A 422 8.73 -11.28 1.03
C ALA A 422 10.15 -11.86 1.09
N LEU A 423 10.76 -12.18 -0.05
CA LEU A 423 12.15 -12.63 -0.14
C LEU A 423 13.13 -11.52 0.20
N ALA A 424 12.88 -10.27 -0.22
CA ALA A 424 13.69 -9.12 0.15
C ALA A 424 13.69 -8.87 1.68
N LEU A 425 12.57 -9.11 2.36
CA LEU A 425 12.50 -9.03 3.82
C LEU A 425 13.39 -10.09 4.50
N LEU A 426 13.42 -11.32 3.97
CA LEU A 426 14.36 -12.34 4.43
C LEU A 426 15.81 -11.92 4.20
N VAL A 427 16.13 -11.36 3.02
CA VAL A 427 17.47 -10.81 2.76
C VAL A 427 17.86 -9.73 3.77
N ALA A 428 16.94 -8.81 4.08
CA ALA A 428 17.17 -7.77 5.09
C ALA A 428 17.37 -8.33 6.50
N LEU A 429 16.60 -9.36 6.87
CA LEU A 429 16.74 -10.09 8.14
C LEU A 429 18.14 -10.73 8.24
N TRP A 430 18.56 -11.46 7.21
CA TRP A 430 19.88 -12.11 7.17
C TRP A 430 21.02 -11.10 7.14
N TYR A 431 20.84 -9.96 6.49
CA TYR A 431 21.79 -8.85 6.55
C TYR A 431 21.93 -8.31 7.99
N GLY A 432 20.83 -8.17 8.73
CA GLY A 432 20.85 -7.72 10.12
C GLY A 432 21.71 -8.58 11.05
N TYR A 433 21.73 -9.90 10.84
CA TYR A 433 22.48 -10.85 11.69
C TYR A 433 23.89 -11.17 11.18
N HIS A 434 24.13 -11.16 9.86
CA HIS A 434 25.37 -11.63 9.24
C HIS A 434 26.02 -10.63 8.26
N GLY A 435 25.51 -9.40 8.19
CA GLY A 435 26.03 -8.34 7.32
C GLY A 435 26.04 -8.73 5.84
N LYS A 436 27.08 -8.31 5.11
CA LYS A 436 27.21 -8.54 3.66
C LYS A 436 27.19 -10.03 3.28
N ARG A 437 27.72 -10.91 4.15
CA ARG A 437 27.72 -12.37 3.89
C ARG A 437 26.31 -12.94 3.93
N GLY A 438 25.54 -12.61 4.97
CA GLY A 438 24.13 -13.01 5.07
C GLY A 438 23.27 -12.48 3.94
N PHE A 439 23.49 -11.21 3.56
CA PHE A 439 22.83 -10.60 2.41
C PHE A 439 23.03 -11.43 1.13
N TRP A 440 24.29 -11.68 0.74
CA TRP A 440 24.55 -12.41 -0.51
C TRP A 440 24.08 -13.86 -0.44
N ALA A 441 24.23 -14.53 0.72
CA ALA A 441 23.74 -15.90 0.89
C ALA A 441 22.23 -15.99 0.64
N MET A 442 21.45 -15.15 1.33
CA MET A 442 19.99 -15.17 1.23
C MET A 442 19.48 -14.60 -0.09
N PHE A 443 20.18 -13.62 -0.69
CA PHE A 443 19.83 -13.06 -1.99
C PHE A 443 19.95 -14.12 -3.10
N LEU A 444 21.08 -14.84 -3.15
CA LEU A 444 21.29 -15.91 -4.12
C LEU A 444 20.32 -17.07 -3.91
N ALA A 445 20.05 -17.44 -2.64
CA ALA A 445 19.04 -18.44 -2.31
C ALA A 445 17.62 -18.02 -2.75
N SER A 446 17.29 -16.72 -2.62
CA SER A 446 16.02 -16.17 -3.06
C SER A 446 15.87 -16.20 -4.58
N LEU A 447 16.92 -15.83 -5.33
CA LEU A 447 16.92 -15.95 -6.79
C LEU A 447 16.81 -17.41 -7.25
N PHE A 448 17.51 -18.33 -6.58
CA PHE A 448 17.34 -19.76 -6.81
C PHE A 448 15.86 -20.18 -6.63
N LEU A 449 15.21 -19.76 -5.55
CA LEU A 449 13.80 -20.10 -5.29
C LEU A 449 12.85 -19.53 -6.36
N VAL A 450 13.10 -18.30 -6.82
CA VAL A 450 12.32 -17.67 -7.91
C VAL A 450 12.38 -18.52 -9.19
N LEU A 451 13.57 -18.99 -9.57
CA LEU A 451 13.77 -19.84 -10.74
C LEU A 451 13.22 -21.27 -10.53
N LEU A 452 13.35 -21.82 -9.31
CA LEU A 452 12.85 -23.14 -8.95
C LEU A 452 11.32 -23.23 -9.07
N VAL A 453 10.62 -22.19 -8.61
CA VAL A 453 9.15 -22.10 -8.68
C VAL A 453 8.66 -21.62 -10.06
N LYS A 454 9.58 -21.38 -11.01
CA LYS A 454 9.31 -20.93 -12.37
C LYS A 454 8.56 -19.60 -12.45
N LEU A 455 8.85 -18.67 -11.54
CA LEU A 455 8.29 -17.31 -11.64
C LEU A 455 8.84 -16.54 -12.85
N ASP A 456 9.94 -16.99 -13.43
CA ASP A 456 10.50 -16.52 -14.70
C ASP A 456 9.72 -17.03 -15.93
N ASP A 457 8.86 -18.03 -15.77
CA ASP A 457 8.04 -18.60 -16.85
C ASP A 457 6.67 -17.93 -16.98
N PHE A 458 6.43 -16.84 -16.24
CA PHE A 458 5.22 -16.04 -16.45
C PHE A 458 5.20 -15.49 -17.88
N GLY A 459 4.12 -15.81 -18.61
CA GLY A 459 3.98 -15.47 -20.03
C GLY A 459 4.73 -16.40 -20.98
N GLY A 460 5.22 -17.55 -20.52
CA GLY A 460 5.94 -18.52 -21.36
C GLY A 460 7.31 -18.02 -21.81
N LEU A 461 7.91 -17.08 -21.07
CA LEU A 461 9.18 -16.45 -21.44
C LEU A 461 10.40 -17.32 -21.11
N ARG A 462 10.27 -18.36 -20.26
CA ARG A 462 11.41 -19.20 -19.85
C ARG A 462 12.06 -19.92 -21.02
N GLN A 463 11.28 -20.28 -22.04
CA GLN A 463 11.79 -20.91 -23.27
C GLN A 463 12.86 -20.06 -23.98
N PHE A 464 12.87 -18.73 -23.76
CA PHE A 464 13.88 -17.82 -24.31
C PHE A 464 15.10 -17.65 -23.41
N HIS A 465 15.09 -18.22 -22.19
CA HIS A 465 16.17 -18.15 -21.21
C HIS A 465 16.92 -19.48 -21.10
N LEU A 466 17.64 -19.86 -22.17
CA LEU A 466 18.32 -21.17 -22.31
C LEU A 466 19.29 -21.52 -21.17
N GLY A 467 19.81 -20.52 -20.43
CA GLY A 467 20.70 -20.71 -19.29
C GLY A 467 20.02 -20.74 -17.91
N ALA A 468 18.70 -20.61 -17.83
CA ALA A 468 17.99 -20.45 -16.55
C ALA A 468 18.19 -21.66 -15.62
N ASP A 469 18.14 -22.88 -16.17
CA ASP A 469 18.32 -24.11 -15.37
C ASP A 469 19.74 -24.23 -14.82
N VAL A 470 20.75 -23.88 -15.61
CA VAL A 470 22.16 -23.89 -15.16
C VAL A 470 22.40 -22.81 -14.12
N LEU A 471 21.90 -21.59 -14.37
CA LEU A 471 21.99 -20.47 -13.44
C LEU A 471 21.33 -20.79 -12.10
N GLN A 472 20.15 -21.43 -12.11
CA GLN A 472 19.44 -21.87 -10.90
C GLN A 472 20.36 -22.69 -9.98
N TRP A 473 21.02 -23.73 -10.50
CA TRP A 473 21.91 -24.57 -9.68
C TRP A 473 23.21 -23.86 -9.28
N GLY A 474 23.75 -23.00 -10.14
CA GLY A 474 24.91 -22.16 -9.80
C GLY A 474 24.62 -21.20 -8.63
N LEU A 475 23.43 -20.58 -8.62
CA LEU A 475 22.98 -19.72 -7.53
C LEU A 475 22.83 -20.50 -6.21
N LEU A 476 22.29 -21.73 -6.26
CA LEU A 476 22.17 -22.58 -5.08
C LEU A 476 23.54 -22.95 -4.51
N ALA A 477 24.47 -23.39 -5.35
CA ALA A 477 25.83 -23.77 -4.91
C ALA A 477 26.54 -22.58 -4.24
N ALA A 478 26.47 -21.39 -4.85
CA ALA A 478 27.04 -20.18 -4.27
C ALA A 478 26.38 -19.78 -2.94
N ALA A 479 25.04 -19.89 -2.85
CA ALA A 479 24.31 -19.62 -1.62
C ALA A 479 24.71 -20.58 -0.49
N LEU A 480 24.82 -21.89 -0.78
CA LEU A 480 25.22 -22.90 0.21
C LEU A 480 26.64 -22.67 0.74
N LEU A 481 27.60 -22.30 -0.12
CA LEU A 481 28.95 -21.94 0.30
C LEU A 481 28.96 -20.73 1.24
N LEU A 482 28.17 -19.70 0.95
CA LEU A 482 28.04 -18.53 1.80
C LEU A 482 27.31 -18.84 3.12
N PHE A 483 26.28 -19.69 3.10
CA PHE A 483 25.62 -20.17 4.32
C PHE A 483 26.56 -20.99 5.19
N LEU A 484 27.37 -21.88 4.61
CA LEU A 484 28.42 -22.60 5.34
C LEU A 484 29.40 -21.62 5.97
N GLY A 485 29.85 -20.61 5.23
CA GLY A 485 30.69 -19.54 5.77
C GLY A 485 30.04 -18.77 6.92
N ALA A 486 28.74 -18.46 6.82
CA ALA A 486 27.98 -17.78 7.86
C ALA A 486 27.82 -18.66 9.12
N PHE A 487 27.52 -19.95 8.94
CA PHE A 487 27.40 -20.95 10.01
C PHE A 487 28.73 -21.13 10.75
N LEU A 488 29.83 -21.29 10.02
CA LEU A 488 31.17 -21.43 10.60
C LEU A 488 31.62 -20.16 11.34
N SER A 489 31.17 -18.98 10.90
CA SER A 489 31.52 -17.70 11.54
C SER A 489 30.78 -17.47 12.86
N ASN A 490 29.48 -17.78 12.94
CA ASN A 490 28.67 -17.55 14.14
C ASN A 490 27.43 -18.47 14.16
N ARG A 491 27.58 -19.67 14.74
CA ARG A 491 26.52 -20.69 14.78
C ARG A 491 25.22 -20.22 15.47
N PRO A 492 25.25 -19.55 16.65
CA PRO A 492 24.03 -19.07 17.29
C PRO A 492 23.22 -18.09 16.43
N HIS A 493 23.89 -17.11 15.80
CA HIS A 493 23.21 -16.14 14.92
C HIS A 493 22.63 -16.81 13.67
N PHE A 494 23.32 -17.82 13.14
CA PHE A 494 22.84 -18.59 11.99
C PHE A 494 21.57 -19.38 12.33
N GLN A 495 21.58 -20.10 13.45
CA GLN A 495 20.41 -20.83 13.95
C GLN A 495 19.24 -19.88 14.22
N GLN A 496 19.50 -18.72 14.80
CA GLN A 496 18.47 -17.70 15.02
C GLN A 496 17.90 -17.17 13.70
N SER A 497 18.75 -16.89 12.70
CA SER A 497 18.29 -16.43 11.37
C SER A 497 17.39 -17.45 10.69
N ILE A 498 17.75 -18.74 10.76
CA ILE A 498 16.91 -19.84 10.27
C ILE A 498 15.58 -19.89 11.03
N LYS A 499 15.62 -19.89 12.38
CA LYS A 499 14.42 -19.92 13.23
C LYS A 499 13.45 -18.79 12.87
N LEU A 500 13.96 -17.56 12.76
CA LEU A 500 13.17 -16.39 12.39
C LEU A 500 12.61 -16.50 10.95
N SER A 501 13.39 -17.02 10.01
CA SER A 501 12.93 -17.25 8.63
C SER A 501 11.79 -18.29 8.57
N ILE A 502 11.90 -19.36 9.35
CA ILE A 502 10.86 -20.40 9.47
C ILE A 502 9.59 -19.82 10.09
N VAL A 503 9.71 -19.08 11.20
CA VAL A 503 8.55 -18.44 11.86
C VAL A 503 7.86 -17.48 10.90
N TYR A 504 8.62 -16.61 10.24
CA TYR A 504 8.10 -15.71 9.22
C TYR A 504 7.36 -16.45 8.10
N GLY A 505 7.99 -17.46 7.50
CA GLY A 505 7.42 -18.25 6.41
C GLY A 505 6.16 -19.01 6.81
N MET A 506 6.14 -19.61 8.01
CA MET A 506 4.98 -20.31 8.56
C MET A 506 3.77 -19.38 8.70
N PHE A 507 3.96 -18.18 9.25
CA PHE A 507 2.87 -17.21 9.41
C PHE A 507 2.43 -16.57 8.09
N ALA A 508 3.34 -16.40 7.12
CA ALA A 508 2.97 -16.00 5.76
C ALA A 508 2.09 -17.06 5.10
N LEU A 509 2.50 -18.33 5.18
CA LEU A 509 1.70 -19.45 4.68
C LEU A 509 0.35 -19.53 5.40
N PHE A 510 0.30 -19.33 6.71
CA PHE A 510 -0.97 -19.39 7.48
C PHE A 510 -2.07 -18.48 6.89
N THR A 511 -1.73 -17.25 6.53
CA THR A 511 -2.69 -16.31 5.93
C THR A 511 -2.97 -16.56 4.44
N PHE A 512 -2.06 -17.23 3.73
CA PHE A 512 -2.21 -17.51 2.30
C PHE A 512 -2.87 -18.87 2.02
N VAL A 513 -2.70 -19.85 2.90
CA VAL A 513 -3.25 -21.21 2.79
C VAL A 513 -4.76 -21.26 2.55
N PRO A 514 -5.61 -20.43 3.19
CA PRO A 514 -7.04 -20.43 2.89
C PRO A 514 -7.35 -20.28 1.39
N TRP A 515 -6.55 -19.46 0.69
CA TRP A 515 -6.66 -19.29 -0.76
C TRP A 515 -6.29 -20.56 -1.52
N ALA A 516 -5.11 -21.12 -1.25
CA ALA A 516 -4.66 -22.35 -1.90
C ALA A 516 -5.62 -23.52 -1.63
N ALA A 517 -6.19 -23.61 -0.42
CA ALA A 517 -7.18 -24.61 -0.05
C ALA A 517 -8.49 -24.46 -0.82
N LYS A 518 -8.98 -23.22 -0.98
CA LYS A 518 -10.15 -22.89 -1.81
C LYS A 518 -9.92 -23.33 -3.26
N ASN A 519 -8.77 -22.99 -3.85
CA ASN A 519 -8.45 -23.38 -5.22
C ASN A 519 -8.23 -24.89 -5.40
N TYR A 520 -7.64 -25.56 -4.40
CA TYR A 520 -7.55 -27.02 -4.39
C TYR A 520 -8.94 -27.67 -4.36
N TRP A 521 -9.88 -27.13 -3.57
CA TRP A 521 -11.24 -27.63 -3.52
C TRP A 521 -11.96 -27.54 -4.87
N GLU A 522 -11.72 -26.45 -5.61
CA GLU A 522 -12.29 -26.20 -6.94
C GLU A 522 -11.70 -27.09 -8.04
N THR A 523 -10.39 -27.34 -7.99
CA THR A 523 -9.64 -27.99 -9.09
C THR A 523 -9.28 -29.45 -8.82
N ARG A 524 -9.23 -29.85 -7.55
CA ARG A 524 -8.68 -31.13 -7.07
C ARG A 524 -7.24 -31.41 -7.54
N SER A 525 -6.50 -30.35 -7.88
CA SER A 525 -5.12 -30.43 -8.38
C SER A 525 -4.15 -29.73 -7.44
N LEU A 526 -2.99 -30.37 -7.21
CA LEU A 526 -1.88 -29.81 -6.43
C LEU A 526 -0.86 -29.08 -7.31
N SER A 527 -1.13 -28.91 -8.62
CA SER A 527 -0.20 -28.18 -9.47
C SER A 527 -0.11 -26.72 -9.02
N PRO A 528 1.09 -26.08 -9.03
CA PRO A 528 1.23 -24.69 -8.61
C PRO A 528 0.28 -23.75 -9.37
N ALA A 529 0.09 -23.98 -10.67
CA ALA A 529 -0.83 -23.20 -11.48
C ALA A 529 -2.29 -23.34 -11.01
N ALA A 530 -2.74 -24.54 -10.65
CA ALA A 530 -4.10 -24.77 -10.16
C ALA A 530 -4.31 -24.17 -8.75
N LEU A 531 -3.34 -24.32 -7.85
CA LEU A 531 -3.39 -23.74 -6.52
C LEU A 531 -3.38 -22.20 -6.55
N MET A 532 -2.70 -21.60 -7.53
CA MET A 532 -2.65 -20.14 -7.68
C MET A 532 -3.89 -19.57 -8.37
N ASN A 533 -4.37 -20.18 -9.47
CA ASN A 533 -5.39 -19.59 -10.34
C ASN A 533 -6.80 -20.22 -10.20
N GLY A 534 -6.93 -21.31 -9.46
CA GLY A 534 -8.21 -22.02 -9.28
C GLY A 534 -8.75 -22.60 -10.58
N LYS A 535 -10.06 -22.88 -10.60
CA LYS A 535 -10.75 -23.40 -11.79
C LYS A 535 -10.97 -22.26 -12.79
N SER A 536 -10.60 -22.46 -14.06
CA SER A 536 -10.88 -21.46 -15.10
C SER A 536 -12.39 -21.24 -15.21
N ALA A 537 -12.84 -19.99 -15.03
CA ALA A 537 -14.22 -19.59 -15.27
C ALA A 537 -14.55 -19.47 -16.78
N ALA A 538 -13.53 -19.36 -17.63
CA ALA A 538 -13.70 -19.33 -19.08
C ALA A 538 -13.90 -20.76 -19.61
N PRO A 539 -14.85 -20.97 -20.57
CA PRO A 539 -14.94 -22.24 -21.28
C PRO A 539 -13.60 -22.56 -21.92
N ALA A 540 -13.23 -23.84 -21.97
CA ALA A 540 -11.99 -24.27 -22.61
C ALA A 540 -12.05 -23.91 -24.10
N ILE A 541 -11.41 -22.81 -24.48
CA ILE A 541 -11.28 -22.40 -25.87
C ILE A 541 -10.26 -23.34 -26.50
N ASN A 542 -10.74 -24.42 -27.13
CA ASN A 542 -9.93 -25.23 -28.03
C ASN A 542 -10.17 -24.76 -29.48
N LEU A 543 -9.23 -25.05 -30.37
CA LEU A 543 -9.32 -24.70 -31.80
C LEU A 543 -10.64 -25.14 -32.42
N GLN A 544 -11.14 -26.32 -32.04
CA GLN A 544 -12.43 -26.86 -32.48
C GLN A 544 -13.62 -25.98 -32.07
N THR A 545 -13.58 -25.40 -30.87
CA THR A 545 -14.62 -24.48 -30.35
C THR A 545 -14.52 -23.11 -31.03
N LEU A 546 -13.33 -22.68 -31.43
CA LEU A 546 -13.14 -21.47 -32.24
C LEU A 546 -13.65 -21.69 -33.68
N GLU A 547 -13.30 -22.81 -34.30
CA GLU A 547 -13.77 -23.18 -35.65
C GLU A 547 -15.29 -23.33 -35.70
N ASN A 548 -15.91 -23.92 -34.67
CA ASN A 548 -17.37 -24.08 -34.61
C ASN A 548 -18.12 -22.76 -34.34
N ASN A 549 -17.49 -21.79 -33.69
CA ASN A 549 -18.11 -20.50 -33.33
C ASN A 549 -17.76 -19.36 -34.28
N MET A 550 -16.76 -19.51 -35.14
CA MET A 550 -16.58 -18.61 -36.27
C MET A 550 -17.56 -19.04 -37.36
N PRO A 551 -18.59 -18.23 -37.70
CA PRO A 551 -19.39 -18.54 -38.87
C PRO A 551 -18.45 -18.61 -40.08
N ASN A 552 -18.58 -19.67 -40.87
CA ASN A 552 -17.94 -19.83 -42.18
C ASN A 552 -18.42 -18.70 -43.12
N ASN A 553 -17.92 -17.48 -42.93
CA ASN A 553 -18.09 -16.36 -43.85
C ASN A 553 -17.03 -16.44 -44.94
N GLY A 554 -16.95 -17.60 -45.58
CA GLY A 554 -16.11 -17.90 -46.71
C GLY A 554 -16.89 -18.72 -47.71
N ASN A 555 -17.90 -18.09 -48.31
CA ASN A 555 -18.47 -18.43 -49.62
C ASN A 555 -19.02 -17.16 -50.25
#